data_AF-A0A9P6HZE2-F1
#
_entry.id   AF-A0A9P6HZE2-F1
#
_cell.length_a   1.000
_cell.length_b   1.000
_cell.length_c   1.000
_cell.angle_alpha   90.00
_cell.angle_beta   90.00
_cell.angle_gamma   90.00
#
_symmetry.space_group_name_H-M   'P 1'
#
loop_
_entity.id
_entity.type
_entity.pdbx_description
1 polymer ?
#
loop_
_entity_poly.entity_id
_entity_poly.type
_entity_poly.pdbx_seq_one_letter_code
_entity_poly.pdbx_strand_id
1 'polypeptide(L)'
;MFSAKSFLCAALAATVSFTGVQAQIDTTADIPLDIDGAFEGASADTTDFNTGGTIRCNGQTVVVPQNLQITFPAAFIPFKDFVASYKTGNYGNYQCSITGNIVGGIKGRAIAAQISIAQFATTTASGYITDVANNGEIKVNVGTGSVTLRINDPNAVYSVGNAGITADPFFTADDQNPSISSFSGFPMCVPRSSADPLCPSSNRPLIGNSKQGSVKVPDWRFMAPFVPGDFITFSGYESGAIIMVYNLVAFNIQLTTAGTPNFIRMEDANIGVWTADTVNQEVAQTKFVGYSSEGTGTAKIQAIDYDKCTGAKNLRDIASLPIPGTEPRNKFEYRVTQPTQVKYAREYYISTSAGTKTNNGILAGTYVMPVSEWIQPEDSVPGRPPTGHDFSQYQWLTDGLGADDKGDVWGPLNPFPQSNVKTNGCSTTTPPAGSGGGSGGSTGGGSSGGSSGGTSTPSKDVVAVVGVPTWVSSKSGTIGIQCNTTYTLKDTLVNMKVSFQNVDGTTSGMSMTAAGNGLWTYTQSKVKNPATSVTCVSDLGGIGTWKKP
;
A
#
# COMPACT_ATOMS: atom_id res chain seq x y z
N MET A 1 23.89 -46.21 -80.90
CA MET A 1 24.97 -46.90 -80.17
C MET A 1 25.43 -46.00 -79.03
N PHE A 2 25.67 -46.63 -77.87
CA PHE A 2 26.01 -46.05 -76.56
C PHE A 2 27.18 -45.06 -76.54
N SER A 3 27.15 -44.06 -75.66
CA SER A 3 27.97 -44.06 -74.43
C SER A 3 27.95 -42.70 -73.71
N ALA A 4 27.90 -42.75 -72.38
CA ALA A 4 27.84 -41.65 -71.42
C ALA A 4 29.21 -41.00 -71.16
N LYS A 5 29.23 -39.70 -70.79
CA LYS A 5 29.87 -39.19 -69.56
C LYS A 5 29.72 -37.67 -69.35
N SER A 6 29.21 -37.35 -68.15
CA SER A 6 29.62 -36.26 -67.25
C SER A 6 29.19 -34.81 -67.55
N PHE A 7 28.04 -34.43 -66.98
CA PHE A 7 27.86 -33.12 -66.35
C PHE A 7 27.58 -33.34 -64.86
N LEU A 8 28.54 -32.96 -64.00
CA LEU A 8 28.31 -32.75 -62.58
C LEU A 8 27.70 -31.35 -62.43
N CYS A 9 26.39 -31.26 -62.15
CA CYS A 9 25.81 -30.07 -61.54
C CYS A 9 25.69 -30.34 -60.04
N ALA A 10 26.48 -29.63 -59.25
CA ALA A 10 26.32 -29.58 -57.81
C ALA A 10 24.98 -28.89 -57.48
N ALA A 11 23.98 -29.68 -57.07
CA ALA A 11 22.82 -29.15 -56.39
C ALA A 11 23.23 -28.81 -54.95
N LEU A 12 23.62 -27.56 -54.73
CA LEU A 12 23.76 -26.98 -53.39
C LEU A 12 22.33 -26.80 -52.84
N ALA A 13 21.76 -27.87 -52.29
CA ALA A 13 20.55 -27.77 -51.48
C ALA A 13 20.95 -27.01 -50.20
N ALA A 14 20.56 -25.74 -50.12
CA ALA A 14 20.58 -24.99 -48.88
C ALA A 14 19.62 -25.69 -47.91
N THR A 15 20.13 -26.64 -47.12
CA THR A 15 19.52 -27.06 -45.87
C THR A 15 19.54 -25.86 -44.94
N VAL A 16 18.52 -25.01 -45.04
CA VAL A 16 18.19 -24.06 -43.98
C VAL A 16 17.91 -24.91 -42.75
N SER A 17 18.80 -24.81 -41.77
CA SER A 17 18.80 -25.61 -40.54
C SER A 17 17.55 -25.31 -39.71
N PHE A 18 16.49 -26.11 -39.90
CA PHE A 18 15.28 -26.13 -39.04
C PHE A 18 15.58 -26.51 -37.58
N THR A 19 16.78 -27.01 -37.29
CA THR A 19 17.22 -27.41 -35.94
C THR A 19 17.26 -26.24 -34.95
N GLY A 20 17.55 -25.01 -35.39
CA GLY A 20 17.59 -23.84 -34.51
C GLY A 20 16.21 -23.43 -33.98
N VAL A 21 15.19 -23.46 -34.85
CA VAL A 21 13.81 -23.09 -34.49
C VAL A 21 13.18 -24.14 -33.57
N GLN A 22 13.42 -25.43 -33.82
CA GLN A 22 12.94 -26.51 -32.94
C GLN A 22 13.63 -26.53 -31.57
N ALA A 23 14.93 -26.20 -31.49
CA ALA A 23 15.63 -26.09 -30.20
C ALA A 23 15.10 -24.94 -29.32
N GLN A 24 14.62 -23.85 -29.92
CA GLN A 24 14.02 -22.73 -29.18
C GLN A 24 12.59 -23.07 -28.67
N ILE A 25 11.85 -23.93 -29.38
CA ILE A 25 10.50 -24.36 -29.00
C ILE A 25 10.52 -25.53 -27.99
N ASP A 26 11.63 -26.24 -27.83
CA ASP A 26 11.80 -27.29 -26.83
C ASP A 26 12.52 -26.83 -25.55
N THR A 27 12.73 -25.52 -25.36
CA THR A 27 13.36 -24.99 -24.14
C THR A 27 12.48 -25.21 -22.90
N THR A 28 13.12 -25.63 -21.81
CA THR A 28 12.52 -25.70 -20.47
C THR A 28 12.90 -24.50 -19.60
N ALA A 29 13.69 -23.56 -20.13
CA ALA A 29 14.01 -22.32 -19.42
C ALA A 29 12.77 -21.42 -19.34
N ASP A 30 12.62 -20.70 -18.24
CA ASP A 30 11.53 -19.74 -18.09
C ASP A 30 11.62 -18.63 -19.14
N ILE A 31 10.45 -18.17 -19.60
CA ILE A 31 10.29 -17.12 -20.61
C ILE A 31 9.47 -15.99 -19.97
N PRO A 32 9.77 -14.71 -20.25
CA PRO A 32 9.04 -13.59 -19.66
C PRO A 32 7.57 -13.59 -20.09
N LEU A 33 6.69 -13.17 -19.17
CA LEU A 33 5.27 -12.98 -19.41
C LEU A 33 4.90 -11.55 -19.07
N ASP A 34 4.56 -10.78 -20.10
CA ASP A 34 4.01 -9.43 -19.97
C ASP A 34 2.71 -9.36 -20.78
N ILE A 35 1.61 -9.00 -20.11
CA ILE A 35 0.29 -8.88 -20.73
C ILE A 35 -0.32 -7.56 -20.31
N ASP A 36 -0.52 -6.67 -21.27
CA ASP A 36 -1.44 -5.54 -21.14
C ASP A 36 -2.61 -5.74 -22.10
N GLY A 37 -3.84 -5.71 -21.59
CA GLY A 37 -5.02 -5.80 -22.45
C GLY A 37 -6.32 -6.00 -21.71
N ALA A 38 -7.35 -6.45 -22.44
CA ALA A 38 -8.70 -6.56 -21.92
C ALA A 38 -8.79 -7.56 -20.77
N PHE A 39 -9.40 -7.15 -19.65
CA PHE A 39 -9.78 -8.05 -18.59
C PHE A 39 -11.03 -8.84 -18.99
N GLU A 40 -10.95 -10.17 -18.93
CA GLU A 40 -11.98 -11.08 -19.45
C GLU A 40 -12.60 -11.96 -18.34
N GLY A 41 -12.08 -11.86 -17.12
CA GLY A 41 -12.63 -12.52 -15.94
C GLY A 41 -11.57 -13.14 -15.04
N ALA A 42 -11.99 -13.52 -13.84
CA ALA A 42 -11.14 -14.19 -12.87
C ALA A 42 -11.93 -15.18 -12.01
N SER A 43 -11.24 -16.20 -11.49
CA SER A 43 -11.78 -17.19 -10.57
C SER A 43 -10.79 -17.47 -9.45
N ALA A 44 -11.24 -17.41 -8.20
CA ALA A 44 -10.51 -17.90 -7.04
C ALA A 44 -10.72 -19.42 -6.88
N ASP A 45 -9.68 -20.14 -6.51
CA ASP A 45 -9.74 -21.61 -6.32
C ASP A 45 -10.43 -22.01 -5.02
N THR A 46 -10.28 -21.19 -3.98
CA THR A 46 -10.86 -21.42 -2.65
C THR A 46 -11.44 -20.12 -2.07
N THR A 47 -11.94 -20.18 -0.84
CA THR A 47 -12.41 -19.00 -0.08
C THR A 47 -11.36 -18.45 0.89
N ASP A 48 -10.18 -19.07 0.94
CA ASP A 48 -9.11 -18.71 1.86
C ASP A 48 -8.60 -17.29 1.56
N PHE A 49 -8.15 -16.56 2.59
CA PHE A 49 -7.76 -15.15 2.44
C PHE A 49 -6.65 -14.95 1.41
N ASN A 50 -5.73 -15.89 1.31
CA ASN A 50 -4.57 -15.90 0.41
C ASN A 50 -4.75 -16.82 -0.81
N THR A 51 -5.99 -17.17 -1.16
CA THR A 51 -6.25 -18.06 -2.29
C THR A 51 -5.66 -17.53 -3.60
N GLY A 52 -5.22 -18.45 -4.44
CA GLY A 52 -4.86 -18.19 -5.83
C GLY A 52 -6.03 -18.45 -6.77
N GLY A 53 -5.72 -18.65 -8.04
CA GLY A 53 -6.67 -19.14 -9.03
C GLY A 53 -6.28 -18.79 -10.44
N THR A 54 -7.22 -18.29 -11.24
CA THR A 54 -6.96 -17.92 -12.64
C THR A 54 -7.50 -16.54 -12.97
N ILE A 55 -6.75 -15.83 -13.81
CA ILE A 55 -7.18 -14.58 -14.43
C ILE A 55 -7.07 -14.71 -15.94
N ARG A 56 -8.03 -14.14 -16.65
CA ARG A 56 -8.04 -14.10 -18.12
C ARG A 56 -7.83 -12.66 -18.58
N CYS A 57 -6.77 -12.47 -19.36
CA CYS A 57 -6.31 -11.17 -19.83
C CYS A 57 -5.91 -11.28 -21.30
N ASN A 58 -6.49 -10.45 -22.16
CA ASN A 58 -6.14 -10.38 -23.59
C ASN A 58 -6.11 -11.76 -24.29
N GLY A 59 -7.14 -12.58 -24.07
CA GLY A 59 -7.27 -13.94 -24.59
C GLY A 59 -6.42 -15.01 -23.89
N GLN A 60 -5.56 -14.64 -22.94
CA GLN A 60 -4.66 -15.56 -22.24
C GLN A 60 -5.19 -15.87 -20.84
N THR A 61 -5.09 -17.14 -20.43
CA THR A 61 -5.38 -17.57 -19.06
C THR A 61 -4.08 -17.74 -18.29
N VAL A 62 -3.95 -17.01 -17.19
CA VAL A 62 -2.75 -16.99 -16.34
C VAL A 62 -3.09 -17.53 -14.96
N VAL A 63 -2.18 -18.32 -14.39
CA VAL A 63 -2.26 -18.79 -13.01
C VAL A 63 -1.94 -17.63 -12.08
N VAL A 64 -2.83 -17.38 -11.12
CA VAL A 64 -2.62 -16.46 -10.00
C VAL A 64 -2.15 -17.29 -8.81
N PRO A 65 -0.90 -17.12 -8.34
CA PRO A 65 -0.42 -17.85 -7.16
C PRO A 65 -1.21 -17.52 -5.90
N GLN A 66 -1.19 -18.46 -4.94
CA GLN A 66 -1.53 -18.14 -3.56
C GLN A 66 -0.64 -17.01 -3.03
N ASN A 67 -1.19 -16.22 -2.10
CA ASN A 67 -0.59 -15.01 -1.51
C ASN A 67 -0.41 -13.81 -2.45
N LEU A 68 -0.72 -13.91 -3.74
CA LEU A 68 -0.67 -12.77 -4.64
C LEU A 68 -1.86 -11.82 -4.37
N GLN A 69 -1.55 -10.53 -4.17
CA GLN A 69 -2.52 -9.46 -4.04
C GLN A 69 -2.56 -8.65 -5.34
N ILE A 70 -3.74 -8.16 -5.72
CA ILE A 70 -3.96 -7.31 -6.88
C ILE A 70 -3.63 -5.87 -6.50
N THR A 71 -2.82 -5.20 -7.31
CA THR A 71 -2.45 -3.80 -7.11
C THR A 71 -3.53 -2.87 -7.63
N PHE A 72 -4.03 -2.03 -6.73
CA PHE A 72 -4.89 -0.88 -7.00
C PHE A 72 -4.15 0.40 -6.57
N PRO A 73 -4.63 1.61 -6.95
CA PRO A 73 -3.88 2.85 -6.73
C PRO A 73 -3.42 3.11 -5.30
N ALA A 74 -4.26 2.79 -4.30
CA ALA A 74 -3.98 3.03 -2.88
C ALA A 74 -3.92 1.74 -2.04
N ALA A 75 -4.06 0.56 -2.66
CA ALA A 75 -4.23 -0.68 -1.92
C ALA A 75 -3.74 -1.92 -2.67
N PHE A 76 -3.34 -2.94 -1.90
CA PHE A 76 -3.12 -4.29 -2.39
C PHE A 76 -4.27 -5.17 -1.90
N ILE A 77 -5.05 -5.70 -2.84
CA ILE A 77 -6.32 -6.37 -2.56
C ILE A 77 -6.14 -7.89 -2.65
N PRO A 78 -6.58 -8.66 -1.65
CA PRO A 78 -6.65 -10.13 -1.73
C PRO A 78 -7.35 -10.59 -3.01
N PHE A 79 -6.79 -11.60 -3.68
CA PHE A 79 -7.35 -12.05 -4.96
C PHE A 79 -8.82 -12.49 -4.86
N LYS A 80 -9.23 -13.12 -3.75
CA LYS A 80 -10.63 -13.47 -3.50
C LYS A 80 -11.56 -12.26 -3.46
N ASP A 81 -11.12 -11.14 -2.90
CA ASP A 81 -11.95 -9.94 -2.72
C ASP A 81 -12.07 -9.19 -4.05
N PHE A 82 -10.99 -9.20 -4.85
CA PHE A 82 -11.04 -8.78 -6.26
C PHE A 82 -12.06 -9.61 -7.06
N VAL A 83 -11.98 -10.95 -6.98
CA VAL A 83 -12.90 -11.86 -7.68
C VAL A 83 -14.34 -11.66 -7.20
N ALA A 84 -14.56 -11.42 -5.91
CA ALA A 84 -15.89 -11.12 -5.35
C ALA A 84 -16.46 -9.83 -5.93
N SER A 85 -15.66 -8.75 -6.00
CA SER A 85 -16.05 -7.48 -6.62
C SER A 85 -16.34 -7.64 -8.12
N TYR A 86 -15.50 -8.36 -8.85
CA TYR A 86 -15.75 -8.70 -10.26
C TYR A 86 -17.11 -9.39 -10.44
N LYS A 87 -17.43 -10.38 -9.59
CA LYS A 87 -18.69 -11.15 -9.68
C LYS A 87 -19.94 -10.33 -9.41
N THR A 88 -19.84 -9.14 -8.80
CA THR A 88 -20.97 -8.21 -8.69
C THR A 88 -21.16 -7.34 -9.94
N GLY A 89 -20.38 -7.57 -11.00
CA GLY A 89 -20.46 -6.84 -12.27
C GLY A 89 -19.43 -5.71 -12.40
N ASN A 90 -18.49 -5.57 -11.45
CA ASN A 90 -17.42 -4.57 -11.56
C ASN A 90 -16.37 -4.99 -12.60
N TYR A 91 -15.64 -4.00 -13.10
CA TYR A 91 -14.52 -4.15 -14.06
C TYR A 91 -14.91 -4.60 -15.48
N GLY A 92 -16.18 -4.47 -15.87
CA GLY A 92 -16.58 -4.64 -17.27
C GLY A 92 -15.86 -3.63 -18.17
N ASN A 93 -15.19 -4.10 -19.24
CA ASN A 93 -14.35 -3.32 -20.15
C ASN A 93 -13.07 -2.72 -19.53
N TYR A 94 -12.65 -3.20 -18.36
CA TYR A 94 -11.38 -2.78 -17.78
C TYR A 94 -10.23 -3.53 -18.46
N GLN A 95 -9.04 -3.05 -18.20
CA GLN A 95 -7.78 -3.66 -18.59
C GLN A 95 -7.09 -4.29 -17.38
N CYS A 96 -6.31 -5.31 -17.68
CA CYS A 96 -5.37 -5.94 -16.77
C CYS A 96 -3.96 -5.73 -17.30
N SER A 97 -3.04 -5.53 -16.37
CA SER A 97 -1.60 -5.62 -16.60
C SER A 97 -1.05 -6.76 -15.74
N ILE A 98 -0.38 -7.72 -16.37
CA ILE A 98 0.18 -8.91 -15.72
C ILE A 98 1.65 -9.02 -16.08
N THR A 99 2.50 -9.09 -15.07
CA THR A 99 3.93 -9.40 -15.20
C THR A 99 4.21 -10.72 -14.48
N GLY A 100 4.97 -11.62 -15.11
CA GLY A 100 5.28 -12.95 -14.58
C GLY A 100 6.23 -13.73 -15.48
N ASN A 101 6.17 -15.05 -15.43
CA ASN A 101 6.87 -15.91 -16.38
C ASN A 101 5.99 -17.06 -16.89
N ILE A 102 6.33 -17.58 -18.06
CA ILE A 102 5.94 -18.92 -18.48
C ILE A 102 6.97 -19.90 -17.91
N VAL A 103 6.65 -20.47 -16.76
CA VAL A 103 7.56 -21.31 -15.97
C VAL A 103 7.69 -22.69 -16.61
N GLY A 104 8.91 -23.09 -16.94
CA GLY A 104 9.22 -24.31 -17.70
C GLY A 104 9.20 -24.13 -19.22
N GLY A 105 9.26 -22.89 -19.71
CA GLY A 105 9.33 -22.55 -21.14
C GLY A 105 7.99 -22.65 -21.85
N ILE A 106 7.98 -22.75 -23.18
CA ILE A 106 6.76 -22.66 -24.01
C ILE A 106 5.72 -23.77 -23.74
N LYS A 107 6.15 -24.89 -23.15
CA LYS A 107 5.25 -25.99 -22.70
C LYS A 107 4.86 -25.86 -21.22
N GLY A 108 5.33 -24.80 -20.58
CA GLY A 108 5.17 -24.49 -19.17
C GLY A 108 3.83 -23.84 -18.84
N ARG A 109 3.76 -23.24 -17.66
CA ARG A 109 2.56 -22.54 -17.18
C ARG A 109 2.85 -21.04 -17.08
N ALA A 110 1.95 -20.22 -17.60
CA ALA A 110 1.95 -18.78 -17.34
C ALA A 110 1.56 -18.54 -15.87
N ILE A 111 2.47 -17.96 -15.09
CA ILE A 111 2.29 -17.70 -13.66
C ILE A 111 2.57 -16.22 -13.41
N ALA A 112 1.59 -15.52 -12.83
CA ALA A 112 1.71 -14.11 -12.49
C ALA A 112 2.61 -13.89 -11.27
N ALA A 113 3.43 -12.84 -11.32
CA ALA A 113 4.16 -12.28 -10.18
C ALA A 113 3.50 -10.99 -9.68
N GLN A 114 2.91 -10.21 -10.59
CA GLN A 114 2.22 -8.95 -10.31
C GLN A 114 0.99 -8.83 -11.22
N ILE A 115 -0.08 -8.26 -10.69
CA ILE A 115 -1.31 -7.98 -11.44
C ILE A 115 -1.83 -6.61 -11.00
N SER A 116 -2.15 -5.76 -11.97
CA SER A 116 -2.91 -4.53 -11.72
C SER A 116 -4.14 -4.46 -12.63
N ILE A 117 -5.15 -3.72 -12.18
CA ILE A 117 -6.42 -3.53 -12.88
C ILE A 117 -6.62 -2.02 -13.06
N ALA A 118 -7.03 -1.61 -14.26
CA ALA A 118 -7.30 -0.21 -14.57
C ALA A 118 -8.45 -0.13 -15.57
N GLN A 119 -9.24 0.96 -15.59
CA GLN A 119 -10.21 1.16 -16.67
C GLN A 119 -9.49 1.36 -18.02
N PHE A 120 -8.42 2.16 -18.00
CA PHE A 120 -7.43 2.25 -19.09
C PHE A 120 -6.02 2.36 -18.50
N ALA A 121 -5.05 1.68 -19.12
CA ALA A 121 -3.66 1.59 -18.67
C ALA A 121 -2.95 2.95 -18.53
N THR A 122 -3.44 3.99 -19.22
CA THR A 122 -2.87 5.36 -19.18
C THR A 122 -3.93 6.42 -18.90
N THR A 123 -4.76 6.22 -17.89
CA THR A 123 -5.81 7.19 -17.52
C THR A 123 -5.22 8.41 -16.80
N THR A 124 -4.90 9.46 -17.55
CA THR A 124 -4.57 10.78 -17.00
C THR A 124 -5.21 11.85 -17.86
N ALA A 125 -5.89 12.79 -17.22
CA ALA A 125 -6.51 13.94 -17.88
C ALA A 125 -6.20 15.22 -17.12
N SER A 126 -6.40 16.35 -17.79
CA SER A 126 -6.04 17.68 -17.26
C SER A 126 -7.07 18.73 -17.64
N GLY A 127 -7.19 19.78 -16.83
CA GLY A 127 -8.08 20.89 -17.13
C GLY A 127 -8.10 21.94 -16.03
N TYR A 128 -8.92 22.98 -16.23
CA TYR A 128 -9.11 24.04 -15.24
C TYR A 128 -10.38 23.81 -14.44
N ILE A 129 -10.27 23.84 -13.11
CA ILE A 129 -11.45 23.88 -12.26
C ILE A 129 -12.24 25.16 -12.56
N THR A 130 -13.53 25.00 -12.83
CA THR A 130 -14.48 26.10 -13.01
C THR A 130 -15.41 26.30 -11.82
N ASP A 131 -15.68 25.23 -11.08
CA ASP A 131 -16.57 25.25 -9.92
C ASP A 131 -16.21 24.13 -8.94
N VAL A 132 -16.39 24.39 -7.65
CA VAL A 132 -16.21 23.41 -6.56
C VAL A 132 -17.41 23.54 -5.64
N ALA A 133 -18.19 22.47 -5.52
CA ALA A 133 -19.42 22.47 -4.75
C ALA A 133 -19.26 21.71 -3.42
N ASN A 134 -20.00 22.16 -2.40
CA ASN A 134 -19.95 21.56 -1.06
C ASN A 134 -20.44 20.11 -1.00
N ASN A 135 -21.06 19.60 -2.07
CA ASN A 135 -21.44 18.19 -2.21
C ASN A 135 -20.31 17.30 -2.75
N GLY A 136 -19.09 17.83 -2.88
CA GLY A 136 -17.92 17.11 -3.36
C GLY A 136 -17.65 17.23 -4.86
N GLU A 137 -18.58 17.79 -5.64
CA GLU A 137 -18.39 17.93 -7.09
C GLU A 137 -17.32 18.96 -7.44
N ILE A 138 -16.46 18.59 -8.39
CA ILE A 138 -15.48 19.47 -9.00
C ILE A 138 -15.80 19.54 -10.49
N LYS A 139 -16.18 20.72 -10.99
CA LYS A 139 -16.39 20.92 -12.43
C LYS A 139 -15.10 21.39 -13.07
N VAL A 140 -14.72 20.71 -14.14
CA VAL A 140 -13.45 20.96 -14.84
C VAL A 140 -13.74 21.27 -16.29
N ASN A 141 -13.20 22.37 -16.79
CA ASN A 141 -13.15 22.67 -18.21
C ASN A 141 -11.97 21.93 -18.86
N VAL A 142 -12.27 21.11 -19.85
CA VAL A 142 -11.31 20.27 -20.60
C VAL A 142 -11.14 20.76 -22.05
N GLY A 143 -11.45 22.04 -22.30
CA GLY A 143 -11.34 22.70 -23.60
C GLY A 143 -12.56 22.49 -24.50
N THR A 144 -13.00 21.26 -24.68
CA THR A 144 -14.16 20.89 -25.54
C THR A 144 -15.49 20.87 -24.79
N GLY A 145 -15.47 21.04 -23.47
CA GLY A 145 -16.64 20.97 -22.62
C GLY A 145 -16.26 20.96 -21.15
N SER A 146 -17.17 20.45 -20.31
CA SER A 146 -16.92 20.27 -18.88
C SER A 146 -17.20 18.84 -18.46
N VAL A 147 -16.35 18.33 -17.56
CA VAL A 147 -16.55 17.06 -16.86
C VAL A 147 -16.76 17.33 -15.38
N THR A 148 -17.49 16.43 -14.72
CA THR A 148 -17.68 16.45 -13.26
C THR A 148 -16.81 15.37 -12.63
N LEU A 149 -15.98 15.77 -11.68
CA LEU A 149 -15.18 14.86 -10.87
C LEU A 149 -15.79 14.71 -9.47
N ARG A 150 -15.57 13.54 -8.87
CA ARG A 150 -15.73 13.27 -7.44
C ARG A 150 -14.51 12.52 -6.94
N ILE A 151 -13.99 12.90 -5.77
CA ILE A 151 -12.92 12.12 -5.13
C ILE A 151 -13.53 10.83 -4.60
N ASN A 152 -12.95 9.68 -4.93
CA ASN A 152 -13.32 8.40 -4.33
C ASN A 152 -12.74 8.33 -2.91
N ASP A 153 -13.50 8.84 -1.94
CA ASP A 153 -13.04 9.19 -0.61
C ASP A 153 -13.91 8.48 0.44
N PRO A 154 -13.76 7.16 0.63
CA PRO A 154 -14.65 6.38 1.49
C PRO A 154 -14.65 6.86 2.95
N ASN A 155 -13.53 7.43 3.40
CA ASN A 155 -13.35 7.92 4.77
C ASN A 155 -13.59 9.44 4.92
N ALA A 156 -14.06 10.11 3.87
CA ALA A 156 -14.37 11.54 3.86
C ALA A 156 -13.21 12.44 4.33
N VAL A 157 -11.97 12.08 4.00
CA VAL A 157 -10.75 12.79 4.40
C VAL A 157 -10.55 14.06 3.56
N TYR A 158 -10.81 13.98 2.25
CA TYR A 158 -10.60 15.07 1.29
C TYR A 158 -11.89 15.83 0.92
N SER A 159 -13.05 15.23 1.13
CA SER A 159 -14.34 15.73 0.66
C SER A 159 -15.50 15.28 1.58
N VAL A 160 -16.75 15.42 1.13
CA VAL A 160 -17.94 14.85 1.80
C VAL A 160 -18.02 13.32 1.77
N GLY A 161 -17.06 12.68 1.11
CA GLY A 161 -16.99 11.24 0.92
C GLY A 161 -17.92 10.71 -0.17
N ASN A 162 -18.17 9.41 -0.13
CA ASN A 162 -18.87 8.67 -1.19
C ASN A 162 -20.39 8.57 -0.99
N ALA A 163 -20.95 9.30 -0.02
CA ALA A 163 -22.39 9.27 0.23
C ALA A 163 -23.17 9.72 -1.01
N GLY A 164 -24.17 8.91 -1.40
CA GLY A 164 -25.07 9.20 -2.52
C GLY A 164 -24.49 8.98 -3.92
N ILE A 165 -23.31 8.36 -4.04
CA ILE A 165 -22.70 8.02 -5.33
C ILE A 165 -22.24 6.56 -5.38
N THR A 166 -22.21 5.99 -6.58
CA THR A 166 -21.63 4.67 -6.81
C THR A 166 -20.12 4.80 -6.97
N ALA A 167 -19.38 4.24 -6.01
CA ALA A 167 -17.93 4.24 -6.00
C ALA A 167 -17.42 2.79 -5.91
N ASP A 168 -16.42 2.48 -6.71
CA ASP A 168 -15.64 1.25 -6.60
C ASP A 168 -14.87 1.24 -5.26
N PRO A 169 -14.89 0.12 -4.51
CA PRO A 169 -14.28 0.06 -3.19
C PRO A 169 -12.75 0.01 -3.19
N PHE A 170 -12.09 -0.23 -4.33
CA PHE A 170 -10.64 -0.44 -4.40
C PHE A 170 -9.90 0.69 -5.14
N PHE A 171 -10.56 1.42 -6.04
CA PHE A 171 -10.00 2.61 -6.69
C PHE A 171 -10.14 3.87 -5.83
N THR A 172 -9.69 3.83 -4.58
CA THR A 172 -9.87 4.93 -3.61
C THR A 172 -8.71 5.91 -3.66
N ALA A 173 -8.97 7.18 -3.31
CA ALA A 173 -7.91 8.08 -2.90
C ALA A 173 -7.18 7.48 -1.69
N ASP A 174 -5.86 7.60 -1.67
CA ASP A 174 -5.05 7.24 -0.52
C ASP A 174 -5.25 8.33 0.53
N ASP A 175 -5.74 7.96 1.71
CA ASP A 175 -6.03 8.86 2.82
C ASP A 175 -4.92 8.88 3.89
N GLN A 176 -3.84 8.13 3.67
CA GLN A 176 -2.64 8.10 4.50
C GLN A 176 -1.54 8.97 3.87
N ASN A 177 -1.45 8.98 2.53
CA ASN A 177 -0.57 9.83 1.74
C ASN A 177 -1.35 10.95 1.04
N PRO A 178 -0.77 12.13 0.74
CA PRO A 178 -1.46 13.21 0.04
C PRO A 178 -1.66 12.92 -1.48
N SER A 179 -2.49 11.93 -1.82
CA SER A 179 -2.89 11.60 -3.20
C SER A 179 -3.71 12.71 -3.87
N ILE A 180 -4.35 13.54 -3.05
CA ILE A 180 -5.04 14.77 -3.44
C ILE A 180 -4.23 15.96 -2.92
N SER A 181 -3.56 16.68 -3.81
CA SER A 181 -2.53 17.65 -3.38
C SER A 181 -2.35 18.84 -4.33
N SER A 182 -1.63 19.83 -3.82
CA SER A 182 -1.02 20.90 -4.62
C SER A 182 0.28 20.41 -5.26
N PHE A 183 0.88 21.22 -6.13
CA PHE A 183 2.12 20.89 -6.82
C PHE A 183 3.24 20.42 -5.85
N SER A 184 3.37 21.10 -4.71
CA SER A 184 4.36 20.84 -3.66
C SER A 184 4.05 19.64 -2.77
N GLY A 185 2.91 18.98 -2.96
CA GLY A 185 2.46 17.86 -2.13
C GLY A 185 1.69 18.24 -0.87
N PHE A 186 1.45 19.55 -0.62
CA PHE A 186 0.55 19.95 0.46
C PHE A 186 -0.87 19.43 0.16
N PRO A 187 -1.55 18.77 1.12
CA PRO A 187 -2.83 18.12 0.89
C PRO A 187 -3.94 19.15 0.64
N MET A 188 -4.77 18.84 -0.35
CA MET A 188 -5.84 19.70 -0.83
C MET A 188 -7.21 19.04 -0.62
N CYS A 189 -8.27 19.83 -0.58
CA CYS A 189 -9.61 19.33 -0.25
C CYS A 189 -10.72 20.03 -1.04
N VAL A 190 -11.88 19.37 -1.08
CA VAL A 190 -13.16 19.98 -1.48
C VAL A 190 -13.90 20.37 -0.20
N PRO A 191 -14.24 21.65 0.02
CA PRO A 191 -15.00 22.06 1.19
C PRO A 191 -16.32 21.30 1.31
N ARG A 192 -16.69 20.91 2.53
CA ARG A 192 -17.97 20.26 2.84
C ARG A 192 -19.08 21.25 3.18
N SER A 193 -18.69 22.50 3.45
CA SER A 193 -19.56 23.63 3.73
C SER A 193 -18.82 24.94 3.49
N SER A 194 -19.53 26.07 3.55
CA SER A 194 -18.91 27.40 3.42
C SER A 194 -17.92 27.74 4.54
N ALA A 195 -17.98 27.03 5.67
CA ALA A 195 -17.11 27.21 6.84
C ALA A 195 -16.56 25.86 7.32
N ASP A 196 -16.00 25.08 6.40
CA ASP A 196 -15.44 23.77 6.71
C ASP A 196 -14.16 23.90 7.58
N PRO A 197 -14.16 23.41 8.84
CA PRO A 197 -13.00 23.50 9.72
C PRO A 197 -11.84 22.60 9.29
N LEU A 198 -12.09 21.57 8.48
CA LEU A 198 -11.08 20.66 7.94
C LEU A 198 -10.59 21.08 6.55
N CYS A 199 -11.27 22.03 5.91
CA CYS A 199 -10.91 22.59 4.61
C CYS A 199 -11.06 24.13 4.60
N PRO A 200 -10.40 24.86 5.51
CA PRO A 200 -10.69 26.27 5.71
C PRO A 200 -10.22 27.13 4.53
N SER A 201 -11.09 28.03 4.06
CA SER A 201 -10.78 28.96 2.96
C SER A 201 -9.62 29.90 3.26
N SER A 202 -9.36 30.17 4.55
CA SER A 202 -8.20 30.93 5.00
C SER A 202 -6.88 30.24 4.69
N ASN A 203 -6.84 28.90 4.56
CA ASN A 203 -5.63 28.16 4.18
C ASN A 203 -5.29 28.27 2.68
N ARG A 204 -6.13 28.97 1.92
CA ARG A 204 -5.87 29.34 0.53
C ARG A 204 -5.84 30.87 0.38
N PRO A 205 -4.77 31.55 0.85
CA PRO A 205 -4.67 33.01 0.80
C PRO A 205 -4.58 33.54 -0.64
N LEU A 206 -4.88 34.83 -0.80
CA LEU A 206 -4.69 35.54 -2.07
C LEU A 206 -3.21 35.84 -2.32
N ILE A 207 -2.81 35.73 -3.58
CA ILE A 207 -1.51 36.10 -4.13
C ILE A 207 -1.77 37.26 -5.07
N GLY A 208 -1.70 38.49 -4.54
CA GLY A 208 -2.25 39.67 -5.21
C GLY A 208 -3.76 39.51 -5.40
N ASN A 209 -4.20 39.42 -6.67
CA ASN A 209 -5.61 39.22 -7.03
C ASN A 209 -5.94 37.77 -7.45
N SER A 210 -4.99 36.84 -7.29
CA SER A 210 -5.11 35.44 -7.71
C SER A 210 -5.09 34.50 -6.51
N LYS A 211 -5.55 33.25 -6.68
CA LYS A 211 -5.30 32.15 -5.73
C LYS A 211 -4.30 31.13 -6.27
N GLN A 212 -3.72 31.37 -7.45
CA GLN A 212 -2.72 30.54 -8.10
C GLN A 212 -1.34 31.21 -8.03
N GLY A 213 -0.28 30.40 -7.99
CA GLY A 213 1.10 30.85 -7.78
C GLY A 213 1.80 30.09 -6.65
N SER A 214 2.76 30.72 -5.98
CA SER A 214 3.47 30.14 -4.83
C SER A 214 3.15 30.94 -3.58
N VAL A 215 2.70 30.27 -2.52
CA VAL A 215 2.34 30.91 -1.26
C VAL A 215 2.51 29.99 -0.07
N LYS A 216 2.89 30.59 1.06
CA LYS A 216 2.99 29.87 2.33
C LYS A 216 1.60 29.59 2.89
N VAL A 217 1.37 28.35 3.35
CA VAL A 217 0.14 28.00 4.06
C VAL A 217 0.10 28.67 5.44
N PRO A 218 -1.02 29.29 5.83
CA PRO A 218 -1.20 29.84 7.17
C PRO A 218 -1.13 28.80 8.29
N ASP A 219 -1.79 27.64 8.13
CA ASP A 219 -1.75 26.54 9.10
C ASP A 219 -1.61 25.19 8.42
N TRP A 220 -0.44 24.55 8.59
CA TRP A 220 -0.14 23.27 7.98
C TRP A 220 -0.99 22.11 8.52
N ARG A 221 -1.67 22.28 9.66
CA ARG A 221 -2.47 21.23 10.31
C ARG A 221 -3.79 20.96 9.59
N PHE A 222 -4.18 21.84 8.68
CA PHE A 222 -5.41 21.74 7.91
C PHE A 222 -5.10 21.69 6.42
N MET A 223 -5.95 21.04 5.63
CA MET A 223 -5.85 21.07 4.17
C MET A 223 -6.19 22.46 3.62
N ALA A 224 -5.87 22.68 2.34
CA ALA A 224 -6.26 23.89 1.61
C ALA A 224 -7.30 23.55 0.53
N PRO A 225 -8.33 24.40 0.32
CA PRO A 225 -9.36 24.10 -0.66
C PRO A 225 -8.86 24.26 -2.10
N PHE A 226 -9.33 23.37 -2.98
CA PHE A 226 -9.36 23.64 -4.42
C PHE A 226 -10.29 24.82 -4.71
N VAL A 227 -9.96 25.59 -5.74
CA VAL A 227 -10.73 26.76 -6.15
C VAL A 227 -10.79 26.87 -7.68
N PRO A 228 -11.79 27.59 -8.22
CA PRO A 228 -11.79 27.94 -9.64
C PRO A 228 -10.46 28.57 -10.08
N GLY A 229 -9.98 28.18 -11.26
CA GLY A 229 -8.69 28.59 -11.83
C GLY A 229 -7.52 27.64 -11.51
N ASP A 230 -7.70 26.66 -10.62
CA ASP A 230 -6.69 25.62 -10.42
C ASP A 230 -6.58 24.75 -11.69
N PHE A 231 -5.37 24.64 -12.23
CA PHE A 231 -5.04 23.71 -13.31
C PHE A 231 -4.63 22.39 -12.68
N ILE A 232 -5.43 21.36 -12.92
CA ILE A 232 -5.25 20.05 -12.31
C ILE A 232 -4.86 19.01 -13.36
N THR A 233 -4.12 18.00 -12.92
CA THR A 233 -4.16 16.68 -13.55
C THR A 233 -4.79 15.68 -12.59
N PHE A 234 -5.45 14.68 -13.12
CA PHE A 234 -6.14 13.67 -12.33
C PHE A 234 -6.13 12.30 -13.00
N SER A 235 -6.21 11.27 -12.17
CA SER A 235 -6.40 9.87 -12.55
C SER A 235 -7.63 9.31 -11.83
N GLY A 236 -8.41 8.51 -12.54
CA GLY A 236 -9.70 8.05 -12.07
C GLY A 236 -10.34 7.02 -12.98
N TYR A 237 -11.61 6.72 -12.74
CA TYR A 237 -12.44 5.85 -13.56
C TYR A 237 -13.81 6.48 -13.75
N GLU A 238 -14.45 6.19 -14.88
CA GLU A 238 -15.81 6.63 -15.16
C GLU A 238 -16.82 5.84 -14.32
N SER A 239 -17.72 6.54 -13.65
CA SER A 239 -18.88 6.01 -12.94
C SER A 239 -20.13 6.80 -13.37
N GLY A 240 -20.83 6.29 -14.38
CA GLY A 240 -21.92 7.02 -15.01
C GLY A 240 -21.45 8.31 -15.68
N ALA A 241 -21.98 9.46 -15.26
CA ALA A 241 -21.60 10.78 -15.78
C ALA A 241 -20.50 11.49 -14.96
N ILE A 242 -19.94 10.80 -13.96
CA ILE A 242 -18.94 11.34 -13.05
C ILE A 242 -17.63 10.57 -13.27
N ILE A 243 -16.51 11.29 -13.22
CA ILE A 243 -15.19 10.65 -13.11
C ILE A 243 -14.83 10.58 -11.62
N MET A 244 -14.71 9.36 -11.11
CA MET A 244 -14.26 9.07 -9.75
C MET A 244 -12.74 9.10 -9.71
N VAL A 245 -12.15 10.05 -8.98
CA VAL A 245 -10.69 10.25 -8.95
C VAL A 245 -10.08 9.69 -7.67
N TYR A 246 -8.94 9.01 -7.82
CA TYR A 246 -8.11 8.51 -6.72
C TYR A 246 -6.79 9.29 -6.59
N ASN A 247 -6.43 10.08 -7.61
CA ASN A 247 -5.28 10.98 -7.57
C ASN A 247 -5.65 12.29 -8.28
N LEU A 248 -5.29 13.42 -7.67
CA LEU A 248 -5.55 14.74 -8.23
C LEU A 248 -4.50 15.73 -7.72
N VAL A 249 -3.82 16.41 -8.65
CA VAL A 249 -2.75 17.37 -8.34
C VAL A 249 -3.05 18.70 -9.01
N ALA A 250 -3.06 19.80 -8.24
CA ALA A 250 -3.13 21.16 -8.78
C ALA A 250 -1.71 21.71 -9.07
N PHE A 251 -1.36 21.84 -10.35
CA PHE A 251 -0.01 22.17 -10.80
C PHE A 251 0.32 23.67 -10.77
N ASN A 252 -0.68 24.54 -10.89
CA ASN A 252 -0.47 25.99 -10.88
C ASN A 252 -0.61 26.61 -9.48
N ILE A 253 -0.57 25.79 -8.43
CA ILE A 253 -0.42 26.23 -7.05
C ILE A 253 0.67 25.44 -6.35
N GLN A 254 1.60 26.18 -5.76
CA GLN A 254 2.57 25.67 -4.82
C GLN A 254 2.25 26.19 -3.43
N LEU A 255 1.85 25.28 -2.54
CA LEU A 255 1.60 25.57 -1.14
C LEU A 255 2.81 25.17 -0.30
N THR A 256 3.53 26.16 0.23
CA THR A 256 4.75 25.93 0.99
C THR A 256 4.52 25.96 2.49
N THR A 257 5.26 25.14 3.23
CA THR A 257 5.34 25.18 4.70
C THR A 257 6.56 26.00 5.13
N ALA A 258 6.76 26.20 6.43
CA ALA A 258 8.01 26.74 6.95
C ALA A 258 8.60 25.75 7.95
N GLY A 259 9.66 25.07 7.54
CA GLY A 259 10.31 24.02 8.30
C GLY A 259 9.46 22.76 8.39
N THR A 260 9.53 22.11 9.55
CA THR A 260 8.88 20.82 9.81
C THR A 260 7.58 20.96 10.61
N PRO A 261 6.54 20.15 10.32
CA PRO A 261 6.53 19.14 9.26
C PRO A 261 6.27 19.76 7.88
N ASN A 262 6.86 19.15 6.85
CA ASN A 262 6.59 19.43 5.44
C ASN A 262 5.83 18.26 4.82
N PHE A 263 5.32 18.44 3.60
CA PHE A 263 4.59 17.41 2.87
C PHE A 263 5.41 16.96 1.67
N ILE A 264 5.22 15.70 1.29
CA ILE A 264 5.96 15.04 0.23
C ILE A 264 4.96 14.60 -0.81
N ARG A 265 5.26 14.88 -2.08
CA ARG A 265 4.58 14.25 -3.22
C ARG A 265 5.60 13.47 -4.01
N MET A 266 5.30 12.21 -4.26
CA MET A 266 6.05 11.42 -5.22
C MET A 266 5.38 11.55 -6.59
N GLU A 267 6.19 11.74 -7.63
CA GLU A 267 5.75 11.70 -9.01
C GLU A 267 6.00 10.32 -9.61
N ASP A 268 7.15 9.73 -9.29
CA ASP A 268 7.64 8.55 -10.00
C ASP A 268 8.58 7.71 -9.13
N ALA A 269 8.44 6.39 -9.25
CA ALA A 269 9.42 5.41 -8.78
C ALA A 269 9.48 4.23 -9.75
N ASN A 270 10.46 4.29 -10.64
CA ASN A 270 10.80 3.19 -11.54
C ASN A 270 11.96 2.42 -10.91
N ILE A 271 11.80 1.10 -10.76
CA ILE A 271 12.84 0.27 -10.17
C ILE A 271 13.44 -0.63 -11.25
N GLY A 272 14.67 -0.32 -11.67
CA GLY A 272 15.49 -1.22 -12.46
C GLY A 272 15.89 -2.48 -11.69
N VAL A 273 15.51 -3.63 -12.23
CA VAL A 273 15.84 -4.96 -11.71
C VAL A 273 17.25 -5.33 -12.14
N TRP A 274 18.07 -5.75 -11.18
CA TRP A 274 19.45 -6.15 -11.40
C TRP A 274 19.51 -7.56 -11.99
N THR A 275 20.49 -7.81 -12.86
CA THR A 275 20.81 -9.14 -13.39
C THR A 275 22.28 -9.49 -13.20
N ALA A 276 22.54 -10.78 -13.01
CA ALA A 276 23.89 -11.33 -13.02
C ALA A 276 24.48 -11.43 -14.44
N ASP A 277 23.65 -11.45 -15.49
CA ASP A 277 24.09 -11.54 -16.89
C ASP A 277 24.48 -10.16 -17.43
N THR A 278 25.59 -9.62 -16.93
CA THR A 278 26.09 -8.28 -17.30
C THR A 278 26.66 -8.19 -18.72
N VAL A 279 26.74 -9.32 -19.44
CA VAL A 279 27.26 -9.38 -20.82
C VAL A 279 26.14 -9.25 -21.83
N ASN A 280 24.99 -9.89 -21.57
CA ASN A 280 23.92 -10.01 -22.55
C ASN A 280 22.63 -9.30 -22.15
N GLN A 281 22.61 -8.66 -20.98
CA GLN A 281 21.45 -7.89 -20.51
C GLN A 281 21.84 -6.49 -20.07
N GLU A 282 20.94 -5.54 -20.31
CA GLU A 282 21.02 -4.17 -19.84
C GLU A 282 20.11 -3.96 -18.62
N VAL A 283 20.62 -3.26 -17.61
CA VAL A 283 19.89 -2.92 -16.39
C VAL A 283 19.46 -1.47 -16.44
N ALA A 284 18.15 -1.23 -16.35
CA ALA A 284 17.59 0.11 -16.26
C ALA A 284 17.98 0.84 -14.96
N GLN A 285 17.85 2.16 -14.96
CA GLN A 285 18.05 2.95 -13.74
C GLN A 285 16.89 2.79 -12.77
N THR A 286 17.22 2.61 -11.49
CA THR A 286 16.30 2.94 -10.39
C THR A 286 16.21 4.46 -10.28
N LYS A 287 15.00 5.01 -10.28
CA LYS A 287 14.73 6.46 -10.22
C LYS A 287 13.61 6.74 -9.24
N PHE A 288 13.79 7.75 -8.38
CA PHE A 288 12.72 8.32 -7.56
C PHE A 288 12.65 9.82 -7.80
N VAL A 289 11.45 10.34 -8.05
CA VAL A 289 11.21 11.77 -8.22
C VAL A 289 10.15 12.21 -7.23
N GLY A 290 10.49 13.20 -6.41
CA GLY A 290 9.55 13.78 -5.48
C GLY A 290 9.72 15.28 -5.31
N TYR A 291 8.74 15.86 -4.61
CA TYR A 291 8.62 17.29 -4.33
C TYR A 291 8.28 17.48 -2.86
N SER A 292 8.66 18.62 -2.32
CA SER A 292 8.44 18.96 -0.92
C SER A 292 7.76 20.33 -0.75
N SER A 293 6.90 20.47 0.24
CA SER A 293 6.35 21.78 0.64
C SER A 293 7.36 22.69 1.31
N GLU A 294 8.54 22.19 1.66
CA GLU A 294 9.67 22.95 2.21
C GLU A 294 10.89 22.79 1.29
N GLY A 295 11.56 23.91 1.00
CA GLY A 295 12.71 23.95 0.09
C GLY A 295 14.03 23.60 0.76
N THR A 296 14.04 23.26 2.04
CA THR A 296 15.25 22.94 2.78
C THR A 296 15.11 21.62 3.53
N GLY A 297 16.24 20.95 3.79
CA GLY A 297 16.28 19.69 4.52
C GLY A 297 16.69 18.51 3.65
N THR A 298 16.34 17.31 4.12
CA THR A 298 16.81 16.04 3.55
C THR A 298 15.63 15.10 3.36
N ALA A 299 15.51 14.52 2.17
CA ALA A 299 14.62 13.39 1.92
C ALA A 299 15.39 12.08 2.09
N LYS A 300 14.86 11.17 2.90
CA LYS A 300 15.34 9.80 3.04
C LYS A 300 14.43 8.87 2.26
N ILE A 301 15.02 7.93 1.54
CA ILE A 301 14.33 6.85 0.85
C ILE A 301 14.72 5.56 1.55
N GLN A 302 13.73 4.81 2.01
CA GLN A 302 13.91 3.54 2.71
C GLN A 302 13.00 2.48 2.07
N ALA A 303 13.47 1.24 1.96
CA ALA A 303 12.64 0.10 1.59
C ALA A 303 11.83 -0.37 2.82
N ILE A 304 10.57 -0.76 2.62
CA ILE A 304 9.76 -1.41 3.66
C ILE A 304 9.90 -2.92 3.50
N ASP A 305 10.77 -3.51 4.32
CA ASP A 305 10.93 -4.96 4.42
C ASP A 305 9.93 -5.50 5.46
N TYR A 306 9.31 -6.64 5.19
CA TYR A 306 8.34 -7.27 6.10
C TYR A 306 8.95 -8.49 6.79
N ASP A 307 8.75 -8.60 8.10
CA ASP A 307 9.02 -9.85 8.80
C ASP A 307 8.00 -10.90 8.35
N LYS A 308 8.50 -11.94 7.69
CA LYS A 308 7.70 -13.00 7.08
C LYS A 308 6.76 -13.78 8.00
N CYS A 309 6.90 -13.68 9.33
CA CYS A 309 6.04 -14.36 10.29
C CYS A 309 5.06 -13.40 10.96
N THR A 310 5.54 -12.23 11.37
CA THR A 310 4.79 -11.27 12.19
C THR A 310 4.19 -10.12 11.39
N GLY A 311 4.63 -9.92 10.14
CA GLY A 311 4.29 -8.75 9.32
C GLY A 311 4.91 -7.44 9.80
N ALA A 312 5.80 -7.48 10.79
CA ALA A 312 6.46 -6.29 11.30
C ALA A 312 7.28 -5.60 10.21
N LYS A 313 7.04 -4.30 10.02
CA LYS A 313 7.76 -3.47 9.05
C LYS A 313 9.14 -3.11 9.59
N ASN A 314 10.17 -3.35 8.80
CA ASN A 314 11.54 -2.91 9.03
C ASN A 314 11.95 -1.96 7.92
N LEU A 315 12.45 -0.78 8.27
CA LEU A 315 12.90 0.21 7.30
C LEU A 315 14.39 0.00 7.00
N ARG A 316 14.73 -0.23 5.73
CA ARG A 316 16.11 -0.35 5.26
C ARG A 316 16.49 0.87 4.44
N ASP A 317 17.57 1.53 4.83
CA ASP A 317 18.05 2.73 4.14
C ASP A 317 18.48 2.43 2.70
N ILE A 318 18.01 3.27 1.76
CA ILE A 318 18.39 3.23 0.34
C ILE A 318 19.19 4.47 -0.02
N ALA A 319 18.67 5.66 0.30
CA ALA A 319 19.31 6.92 -0.02
C ALA A 319 18.92 8.04 0.95
N SER A 320 19.77 9.06 1.03
CA SER A 320 19.51 10.31 1.75
C SER A 320 20.00 11.46 0.88
N LEU A 321 19.09 12.35 0.49
CA LEU A 321 19.33 13.38 -0.52
C LEU A 321 18.90 14.76 -0.02
N PRO A 322 19.66 15.82 -0.31
CA PRO A 322 19.23 17.17 0.01
C PRO A 322 18.00 17.55 -0.83
N ILE A 323 17.09 18.29 -0.22
CA ILE A 323 16.06 19.04 -0.94
C ILE A 323 16.75 20.35 -1.36
N PRO A 324 17.03 20.57 -2.66
CA PRO A 324 18.10 21.50 -3.07
C PRO A 324 17.86 22.97 -2.71
N GLY A 325 16.63 23.40 -2.44
CA GLY A 325 16.25 24.80 -2.13
C GLY A 325 16.56 25.84 -3.20
N THR A 326 17.33 25.47 -4.21
CA THR A 326 17.73 26.28 -5.36
C THR A 326 16.76 26.13 -6.53
N GLU A 327 15.94 25.08 -6.51
CA GLU A 327 14.91 24.85 -7.51
C GLU A 327 13.55 25.32 -6.98
N PRO A 328 12.82 26.19 -7.70
CA PRO A 328 11.53 26.73 -7.25
C PRO A 328 10.48 25.65 -6.92
N ARG A 329 10.64 24.44 -7.45
CA ARG A 329 9.73 23.31 -7.28
C ARG A 329 9.98 22.51 -6.00
N ASN A 330 11.09 22.74 -5.29
CA ASN A 330 11.55 21.91 -4.17
C ASN A 330 11.66 20.42 -4.55
N LYS A 331 12.13 20.15 -5.77
CA LYS A 331 12.24 18.82 -6.33
C LYS A 331 13.47 18.11 -5.74
N PHE A 332 13.33 16.84 -5.38
CA PHE A 332 14.44 15.95 -5.09
C PHE A 332 14.39 14.74 -6.02
N GLU A 333 15.57 14.22 -6.37
CA GLU A 333 15.70 13.15 -7.34
C GLU A 333 16.82 12.19 -6.94
N TYR A 334 16.50 10.89 -6.91
CA TYR A 334 17.47 9.81 -6.77
C TYR A 334 17.58 9.06 -8.09
N ARG A 335 18.80 8.76 -8.53
CA ARG A 335 19.05 7.84 -9.64
C ARG A 335 20.24 6.95 -9.35
N VAL A 336 20.11 5.66 -9.64
CA VAL A 336 21.20 4.70 -9.58
C VAL A 336 20.97 3.57 -10.57
N THR A 337 22.02 3.12 -11.26
CA THR A 337 22.05 1.81 -11.91
C THR A 337 22.67 0.84 -10.92
N GLN A 338 21.97 -0.24 -10.58
CA GLN A 338 22.44 -1.18 -9.55
C GLN A 338 23.69 -1.91 -10.05
N PRO A 339 24.86 -1.74 -9.41
CA PRO A 339 26.09 -2.41 -9.86
C PRO A 339 26.18 -3.87 -9.40
N THR A 340 25.38 -4.22 -8.39
CA THR A 340 25.37 -5.54 -7.73
C THR A 340 23.94 -5.92 -7.38
N GLN A 341 23.75 -7.19 -7.03
CA GLN A 341 22.48 -7.68 -6.51
C GLN A 341 21.99 -6.85 -5.33
N VAL A 342 20.71 -6.48 -5.37
CA VAL A 342 20.03 -5.74 -4.30
C VAL A 342 18.69 -6.38 -3.99
N LYS A 343 18.24 -6.19 -2.75
CA LYS A 343 16.91 -6.63 -2.30
C LYS A 343 15.87 -5.57 -2.61
N TYR A 344 14.76 -6.00 -3.20
CA TYR A 344 13.64 -5.13 -3.54
C TYR A 344 12.52 -5.23 -2.52
N ALA A 345 11.79 -4.14 -2.35
CA ALA A 345 10.59 -4.06 -1.53
C ALA A 345 9.41 -3.61 -2.39
N ARG A 346 8.21 -4.07 -2.04
CA ARG A 346 6.96 -3.69 -2.72
C ARG A 346 6.64 -2.21 -2.55
N GLU A 347 7.02 -1.66 -1.39
CA GLU A 347 6.71 -0.32 -0.95
C GLU A 347 7.97 0.34 -0.40
N TYR A 348 8.13 1.64 -0.68
CA TYR A 348 9.23 2.45 -0.17
C TYR A 348 8.68 3.56 0.72
N TYR A 349 9.36 3.83 1.82
CA TYR A 349 9.05 4.89 2.76
C TYR A 349 9.96 6.08 2.50
N ILE A 350 9.35 7.21 2.17
CA ILE A 350 10.04 8.48 1.97
C ILE A 350 9.77 9.35 3.19
N SER A 351 10.81 9.91 3.79
CA SER A 351 10.67 10.76 4.97
C SER A 351 11.59 11.98 4.96
N THR A 352 11.09 13.04 5.56
CA THR A 352 11.82 14.29 5.82
C THR A 352 11.87 14.61 7.32
N SER A 353 11.04 13.92 8.12
CA SER A 353 11.00 13.98 9.57
C SER A 353 10.37 12.70 10.15
N ALA A 354 10.18 12.63 11.47
CA ALA A 354 9.56 11.48 12.12
C ALA A 354 8.05 11.31 11.81
N GLY A 355 7.45 12.26 11.10
CA GLY A 355 6.00 12.28 10.86
C GLY A 355 5.25 13.07 11.92
N THR A 356 4.24 13.83 11.52
CA THR A 356 3.31 14.51 12.44
C THR A 356 1.90 14.49 11.87
N LYS A 357 0.95 13.93 12.63
CA LYS A 357 -0.44 13.79 12.19
C LYS A 357 -1.11 15.17 12.13
N THR A 358 -1.71 15.50 11.00
CA THR A 358 -2.54 16.70 10.84
C THR A 358 -3.92 16.49 11.47
N ASN A 359 -4.71 17.56 11.58
CA ASN A 359 -6.09 17.45 12.05
C ASN A 359 -7.00 16.72 11.04
N ASN A 360 -6.54 16.60 9.78
CA ASN A 360 -7.19 15.81 8.75
C ASN A 360 -6.77 14.32 8.75
N GLY A 361 -5.84 13.91 9.61
CA GLY A 361 -5.38 12.51 9.71
C GLY A 361 -4.17 12.15 8.83
N ILE A 362 -3.78 13.01 7.89
CA ILE A 362 -2.58 12.83 7.04
C ILE A 362 -1.31 12.93 7.90
N LEU A 363 -0.34 12.04 7.66
CA LEU A 363 0.94 12.07 8.36
C LEU A 363 1.94 12.96 7.60
N ALA A 364 2.06 14.22 8.02
CA ALA A 364 3.00 15.16 7.40
C ALA A 364 4.45 14.75 7.68
N GLY A 365 5.33 14.86 6.68
CA GLY A 365 6.76 14.55 6.77
C GLY A 365 7.13 13.14 6.28
N THR A 366 6.14 12.38 5.82
CA THR A 366 6.29 10.97 5.43
C THR A 366 5.43 10.66 4.21
N TYR A 367 5.84 9.70 3.40
CA TYR A 367 5.08 9.19 2.27
C TYR A 367 5.40 7.72 2.05
N VAL A 368 4.40 6.86 1.92
CA VAL A 368 4.58 5.46 1.52
C VAL A 368 4.27 5.34 0.04
N MET A 369 5.27 4.98 -0.76
CA MET A 369 5.14 4.81 -2.20
C MET A 369 5.06 3.34 -2.55
N PRO A 370 3.90 2.83 -3.01
CA PRO A 370 3.86 1.53 -3.67
C PRO A 370 4.59 1.64 -5.02
N VAL A 371 5.38 0.63 -5.36
CA VAL A 371 6.04 0.56 -6.67
C VAL A 371 5.23 -0.33 -7.60
N SER A 372 4.67 0.28 -8.63
CA SER A 372 3.95 -0.40 -9.71
C SER A 372 4.79 -0.61 -10.96
N GLU A 373 5.95 0.07 -11.08
CA GLU A 373 6.80 -0.02 -12.27
C GLU A 373 8.15 -0.67 -11.95
N TRP A 374 8.30 -1.89 -12.47
CA TRP A 374 9.48 -2.72 -12.33
C TRP A 374 10.07 -2.95 -13.71
N ILE A 375 11.24 -2.39 -13.96
CA ILE A 375 11.88 -2.49 -15.28
C ILE A 375 12.81 -3.69 -15.23
N GLN A 376 12.37 -4.77 -15.86
CA GLN A 376 13.14 -6.01 -15.98
C GLN A 376 14.37 -5.81 -16.88
N PRO A 377 15.43 -6.59 -16.71
CA PRO A 377 16.61 -6.48 -17.57
C PRO A 377 16.25 -6.80 -19.03
N GLU A 378 16.75 -6.00 -19.96
CA GLU A 378 16.49 -6.20 -21.40
C GLU A 378 17.64 -6.99 -22.04
N ASP A 379 17.32 -8.02 -22.83
CA ASP A 379 18.34 -8.75 -23.59
C ASP A 379 18.96 -7.84 -24.67
N SER A 380 20.26 -7.58 -24.55
CA SER A 380 21.00 -6.64 -25.42
C SER A 380 21.61 -7.31 -26.66
N VAL A 381 21.42 -8.62 -26.83
CA VAL A 381 21.93 -9.41 -27.95
C VAL A 381 20.78 -9.84 -28.87
N PRO A 382 20.64 -9.23 -30.07
CA PRO A 382 19.59 -9.61 -31.01
C PRO A 382 19.60 -11.09 -31.38
N GLY A 383 18.42 -11.72 -31.38
CA GLY A 383 18.25 -13.13 -31.75
C GLY A 383 18.52 -14.13 -30.63
N ARG A 384 18.94 -13.67 -29.44
CA ARG A 384 19.00 -14.52 -28.24
C ARG A 384 17.57 -14.91 -27.81
N PRO A 385 17.35 -16.14 -27.32
CA PRO A 385 16.09 -16.50 -26.68
C PRO A 385 15.78 -15.56 -25.51
N PRO A 386 14.52 -15.14 -25.33
CA PRO A 386 14.16 -14.22 -24.26
C PRO A 386 14.46 -14.84 -22.90
N THR A 387 15.07 -14.06 -22.02
CA THR A 387 15.35 -14.45 -20.63
C THR A 387 14.12 -14.17 -19.75
N GLY A 388 13.70 -15.15 -18.94
CA GLY A 388 12.64 -14.94 -17.96
C GLY A 388 12.94 -13.81 -16.97
N HIS A 389 11.88 -13.16 -16.49
CA HIS A 389 11.96 -12.12 -15.47
C HIS A 389 12.55 -12.66 -14.16
N ASP A 390 13.36 -11.85 -13.48
CA ASP A 390 13.99 -12.24 -12.21
C ASP A 390 13.21 -11.69 -11.01
N PHE A 391 12.48 -12.57 -10.33
CA PHE A 391 11.75 -12.29 -9.12
C PHE A 391 12.50 -12.75 -7.86
N SER A 392 13.71 -13.29 -7.98
CA SER A 392 14.46 -13.87 -6.87
C SER A 392 14.83 -12.88 -5.77
N GLN A 393 14.85 -11.58 -6.10
CA GLN A 393 15.18 -10.50 -5.16
C GLN A 393 13.93 -9.73 -4.66
N TYR A 394 12.74 -10.15 -5.07
CA TYR A 394 11.47 -9.55 -4.67
C TYR A 394 11.05 -10.15 -3.33
N GLN A 395 11.53 -9.58 -2.21
CA GLN A 395 11.40 -10.24 -0.91
C GLN A 395 9.94 -10.51 -0.50
N TRP A 396 9.01 -9.63 -0.87
CA TRP A 396 7.59 -9.85 -0.60
C TRP A 396 6.99 -11.02 -1.39
N LEU A 397 7.61 -11.42 -2.50
CA LEU A 397 7.23 -12.60 -3.27
C LEU A 397 7.93 -13.86 -2.75
N THR A 398 9.21 -13.78 -2.40
CA THR A 398 10.03 -14.94 -1.98
C THR A 398 9.88 -15.31 -0.52
N ASP A 399 9.61 -14.35 0.35
CA ASP A 399 9.50 -14.53 1.81
C ASP A 399 8.05 -14.37 2.28
N GLY A 400 7.25 -13.55 1.58
CA GLY A 400 5.88 -13.17 1.94
C GLY A 400 5.81 -11.81 2.66
N LEU A 401 4.62 -11.44 3.10
CA LEU A 401 4.35 -10.20 3.85
C LEU A 401 4.18 -10.45 5.35
N GLY A 402 4.11 -11.70 5.79
CA GLY A 402 3.85 -12.07 7.19
C GLY A 402 2.40 -11.89 7.61
N ALA A 403 2.15 -11.88 8.92
CA ALA A 403 0.82 -11.71 9.47
C ALA A 403 0.27 -10.30 9.18
N ASP A 404 -0.95 -10.21 8.69
CA ASP A 404 -1.68 -8.94 8.62
C ASP A 404 -2.37 -8.60 9.96
N ASP A 405 -3.13 -7.50 9.97
CA ASP A 405 -3.84 -7.01 11.16
C ASP A 405 -4.91 -8.00 11.69
N LYS A 406 -5.32 -8.99 10.89
CA LYS A 406 -6.24 -10.07 11.30
C LYS A 406 -5.51 -11.32 11.79
N GLY A 407 -4.17 -11.33 11.73
CA GLY A 407 -3.34 -12.48 12.03
C GLY A 407 -3.21 -13.47 10.87
N ASP A 408 -3.74 -13.13 9.69
CA ASP A 408 -3.64 -13.96 8.49
C ASP A 408 -2.22 -13.83 7.90
N VAL A 409 -1.51 -14.97 7.76
CA VAL A 409 -0.10 -14.99 7.35
C VAL A 409 0.03 -15.08 5.82
N TRP A 410 0.46 -14.00 5.20
CA TRP A 410 0.77 -13.91 3.78
C TRP A 410 2.16 -14.46 3.51
N GLY A 411 2.22 -15.69 3.01
CA GLY A 411 3.46 -16.40 2.70
C GLY A 411 4.03 -16.05 1.31
N PRO A 412 5.08 -16.77 0.89
CA PRO A 412 5.63 -16.63 -0.46
C PRO A 412 4.64 -17.09 -1.53
N LEU A 413 4.82 -16.62 -2.77
CA LEU A 413 3.97 -17.04 -3.87
C LEU A 413 4.06 -18.55 -4.11
N ASN A 414 2.90 -19.20 -4.28
CA ASN A 414 2.81 -20.62 -4.56
C ASN A 414 1.72 -20.93 -5.60
N PRO A 415 2.05 -21.46 -6.78
CA PRO A 415 3.41 -21.73 -7.28
C PRO A 415 4.23 -20.44 -7.47
N PHE A 416 5.56 -20.52 -7.35
CA PHE A 416 6.42 -19.36 -7.56
C PHE A 416 6.58 -19.07 -9.08
N PRO A 417 6.57 -17.81 -9.53
CA PRO A 417 6.63 -17.43 -10.94
C PRO A 417 8.04 -17.50 -11.54
N GLN A 418 8.92 -18.36 -11.02
CA GLN A 418 10.29 -18.56 -11.51
C GLN A 418 10.83 -19.91 -11.02
N SER A 419 11.50 -20.63 -11.90
CA SER A 419 12.18 -21.88 -11.61
C SER A 419 13.44 -21.64 -10.76
N ASN A 420 13.78 -22.62 -9.92
CA ASN A 420 15.02 -22.65 -9.12
C ASN A 420 15.19 -21.51 -8.10
N VAL A 421 14.14 -20.74 -7.81
CA VAL A 421 14.15 -19.75 -6.73
C VAL A 421 13.78 -20.43 -5.41
N LYS A 422 14.57 -20.14 -4.37
CA LYS A 422 14.28 -20.58 -3.01
C LYS A 422 13.31 -19.59 -2.37
N THR A 423 12.13 -20.08 -1.99
CA THR A 423 11.19 -19.33 -1.16
C THR A 423 11.46 -19.61 0.31
N ASN A 424 11.45 -18.56 1.15
CA ASN A 424 11.73 -18.66 2.57
C ASN A 424 10.55 -18.20 3.41
N GLY A 425 9.41 -18.89 3.32
CA GLY A 425 8.23 -18.59 4.12
C GLY A 425 8.43 -18.71 5.64
N CYS A 426 7.40 -18.34 6.39
CA CYS A 426 7.37 -18.59 7.83
C CYS A 426 7.29 -20.11 8.08
N SER A 427 8.19 -20.63 8.91
CA SER A 427 8.28 -22.08 9.20
C SER A 427 7.34 -22.52 10.33
N THR A 428 6.65 -21.60 11.00
CA THR A 428 5.77 -21.93 12.13
C THR A 428 4.40 -22.34 11.61
N THR A 429 4.05 -23.61 11.77
CA THR A 429 2.68 -24.13 11.64
C THR A 429 1.76 -23.73 12.81
N THR A 430 2.11 -22.67 13.54
CA THR A 430 1.36 -22.22 14.71
C THR A 430 1.35 -20.71 14.75
N PRO A 431 0.18 -20.05 14.86
CA PRO A 431 0.12 -18.72 15.47
C PRO A 431 0.86 -18.78 16.82
N PRO A 432 1.51 -17.70 17.28
CA PRO A 432 2.21 -17.71 18.56
C PRO A 432 1.25 -18.21 19.66
N ALA A 433 1.50 -19.42 20.17
CA ALA A 433 0.73 -20.01 21.23
C ALA A 433 0.98 -19.18 22.50
N GLY A 434 -0.08 -18.53 22.99
CA GLY A 434 -0.14 -18.10 24.39
C GLY A 434 0.20 -19.29 25.29
N SER A 435 1.06 -19.06 26.27
CA SER A 435 1.55 -20.11 27.15
C SER A 435 0.41 -20.69 28.00
N GLY A 436 0.10 -21.97 27.76
CA GLY A 436 -0.11 -22.97 28.80
C GLY A 436 -1.49 -23.08 29.48
N GLY A 437 -2.17 -24.19 29.18
CA GLY A 437 -2.72 -25.08 30.21
C GLY A 437 -4.24 -25.15 30.35
N GLY A 438 -4.81 -26.32 30.03
CA GLY A 438 -6.08 -26.77 30.62
C GLY A 438 -7.10 -27.36 29.65
N SER A 439 -7.06 -28.68 29.50
CA SER A 439 -8.07 -29.52 28.86
C SER A 439 -9.46 -29.39 29.51
N GLY A 440 -10.53 -29.42 28.71
CA GLY A 440 -11.90 -29.57 29.22
C GLY A 440 -13.03 -29.40 28.19
N GLY A 441 -13.42 -30.50 27.54
CA GLY A 441 -14.81 -30.89 27.25
C GLY A 441 -15.76 -29.94 26.50
N SER A 442 -16.08 -30.32 25.27
CA SER A 442 -17.24 -29.83 24.49
C SER A 442 -18.57 -30.35 25.04
N THR A 443 -19.60 -29.49 25.06
CA THR A 443 -20.98 -29.87 24.69
C THR A 443 -21.72 -28.66 24.14
N GLY A 444 -22.36 -28.85 22.97
CA GLY A 444 -22.99 -27.80 22.16
C GLY A 444 -24.45 -27.47 22.49
N GLY A 445 -25.01 -26.52 21.74
CA GLY A 445 -26.44 -26.22 21.72
C GLY A 445 -26.84 -24.90 21.07
N GLY A 446 -27.13 -24.93 19.76
CA GLY A 446 -28.34 -24.36 19.11
C GLY A 446 -28.67 -22.86 19.14
N SER A 447 -28.71 -22.29 17.91
CA SER A 447 -29.87 -21.62 17.26
C SER A 447 -29.93 -20.08 17.11
N SER A 448 -29.86 -19.70 15.82
CA SER A 448 -30.71 -18.77 15.03
C SER A 448 -31.04 -17.33 15.49
N GLY A 449 -30.71 -16.38 14.60
CA GLY A 449 -31.68 -15.43 14.05
C GLY A 449 -31.46 -13.95 14.38
N GLY A 450 -31.41 -13.10 13.34
CA GLY A 450 -31.70 -11.66 13.47
C GLY A 450 -30.79 -10.72 12.67
N SER A 451 -31.20 -10.40 11.45
CA SER A 451 -30.72 -9.24 10.69
C SER A 451 -31.30 -7.95 11.28
N SER A 452 -30.45 -6.97 11.61
CA SER A 452 -30.81 -5.56 11.68
C SER A 452 -29.56 -4.69 11.52
N GLY A 453 -29.61 -3.71 10.63
CA GLY A 453 -28.54 -2.73 10.43
C GLY A 453 -28.20 -1.96 11.70
N GLY A 454 -26.91 -1.71 11.90
CA GLY A 454 -26.39 -0.92 12.99
C GLY A 454 -24.97 -0.47 12.66
N THR A 455 -24.74 0.83 12.80
CA THR A 455 -23.43 1.50 12.85
C THR A 455 -22.42 0.62 13.59
N SER A 456 -21.30 0.28 12.97
CA SER A 456 -20.29 -0.57 13.59
C SER A 456 -19.60 0.17 14.73
N THR A 457 -20.15 0.06 15.94
CA THR A 457 -19.39 0.24 17.18
C THR A 457 -18.19 -0.71 17.12
N PRO A 458 -16.97 -0.27 17.46
CA PRO A 458 -15.82 -1.16 17.47
C PRO A 458 -16.12 -2.39 18.34
N SER A 459 -15.77 -3.58 17.84
CA SER A 459 -15.97 -4.82 18.60
C SER A 459 -15.29 -4.72 19.96
N LYS A 460 -15.97 -5.19 21.02
CA LYS A 460 -15.41 -5.26 22.37
C LYS A 460 -14.03 -5.92 22.33
N ASP A 461 -13.02 -5.22 22.83
CA ASP A 461 -11.66 -5.72 22.89
C ASP A 461 -11.43 -6.65 24.10
N VAL A 462 -10.38 -7.46 24.04
CA VAL A 462 -9.96 -8.30 25.17
C VAL A 462 -8.80 -7.62 25.86
N VAL A 463 -8.95 -7.35 27.16
CA VAL A 463 -7.93 -6.71 28.00
C VAL A 463 -7.36 -7.72 28.97
N ALA A 464 -6.04 -7.78 29.07
CA ALA A 464 -5.32 -8.58 30.04
C ALA A 464 -4.37 -7.68 30.85
N VAL A 465 -4.28 -7.90 32.17
CA VAL A 465 -3.18 -7.32 32.96
C VAL A 465 -1.93 -8.14 32.66
N VAL A 466 -0.87 -7.48 32.21
CA VAL A 466 0.40 -8.11 31.81
C VAL A 466 1.34 -8.20 33.00
N GLY A 467 1.75 -9.42 33.31
CA GLY A 467 2.68 -9.69 34.41
C GLY A 467 2.07 -9.43 35.79
N VAL A 468 2.92 -9.54 36.81
CA VAL A 468 2.55 -9.22 38.19
C VAL A 468 2.80 -7.73 38.42
N PRO A 469 1.81 -6.95 38.88
CA PRO A 469 2.02 -5.56 39.27
C PRO A 469 3.20 -5.45 40.24
N THR A 470 4.15 -4.57 39.92
CA THR A 470 5.36 -4.42 40.74
C THR A 470 5.13 -3.33 41.78
N TRP A 471 5.45 -3.61 43.04
CA TRP A 471 5.46 -2.61 44.11
C TRP A 471 6.81 -2.60 44.81
N VAL A 472 7.45 -1.43 44.88
CA VAL A 472 8.78 -1.25 45.50
C VAL A 472 8.74 -0.17 46.57
N SER A 473 9.29 -0.46 47.76
CA SER A 473 9.07 0.33 48.99
C SER A 473 10.12 1.40 49.30
N SER A 474 11.13 1.61 48.45
CA SER A 474 12.36 2.30 48.86
C SER A 474 12.20 3.77 49.26
N LYS A 475 11.15 4.47 48.80
CA LYS A 475 10.80 5.86 49.22
C LYS A 475 9.30 6.15 48.97
N SER A 476 8.39 5.65 49.80
CA SER A 476 6.92 5.84 49.77
C SER A 476 6.06 4.93 48.85
N GLY A 477 6.64 3.85 48.31
CA GLY A 477 5.90 2.88 47.50
C GLY A 477 5.65 3.37 46.07
N THR A 478 6.21 2.68 45.07
CA THR A 478 5.91 2.91 43.65
C THR A 478 5.26 1.67 43.09
N ILE A 479 4.13 1.82 42.41
CA ILE A 479 3.44 0.75 41.69
C ILE A 479 3.65 0.90 40.18
N GLY A 480 3.96 -0.21 39.49
CA GLY A 480 3.98 -0.31 38.04
C GLY A 480 2.96 -1.35 37.56
N ILE A 481 2.07 -0.94 36.66
CA ILE A 481 1.01 -1.78 36.08
C ILE A 481 1.14 -1.74 34.56
N GLN A 482 1.04 -2.91 33.94
CA GLN A 482 0.98 -3.07 32.50
C GLN A 482 -0.31 -3.80 32.12
N CYS A 483 -0.97 -3.35 31.06
CA CYS A 483 -2.17 -3.98 30.53
C CYS A 483 -2.07 -4.05 29.01
N ASN A 484 -2.49 -5.16 28.42
CA ASN A 484 -2.51 -5.35 26.98
C ASN A 484 -3.95 -5.46 26.51
N THR A 485 -4.26 -4.82 25.39
CA THR A 485 -5.50 -5.03 24.65
C THR A 485 -5.20 -5.76 23.34
N THR A 486 -6.11 -6.61 22.87
CA THR A 486 -6.04 -7.23 21.53
C THR A 486 -6.11 -6.20 20.40
N TYR A 487 -6.37 -4.92 20.71
CA TYR A 487 -6.37 -3.83 19.76
C TYR A 487 -4.96 -3.19 19.66
N THR A 488 -4.15 -3.66 18.72
CA THR A 488 -2.73 -3.27 18.60
C THR A 488 -2.51 -2.18 17.53
N LEU A 489 -2.96 -0.97 17.83
CA LEU A 489 -2.56 0.33 17.23
C LEU A 489 -2.49 0.48 15.69
N LYS A 490 -3.66 0.68 15.08
CA LYS A 490 -3.87 1.76 14.08
C LYS A 490 -4.92 2.81 14.51
N ASP A 491 -5.55 2.64 15.67
CA ASP A 491 -6.60 3.57 16.15
C ASP A 491 -6.13 4.40 17.34
N THR A 492 -6.17 5.72 17.18
CA THR A 492 -6.06 6.70 18.26
C THR A 492 -7.36 6.79 19.10
N LEU A 493 -8.19 5.75 19.09
CA LEU A 493 -9.56 5.76 19.62
C LEU A 493 -9.77 4.93 20.90
N VAL A 494 -8.76 4.21 21.38
CA VAL A 494 -8.89 3.38 22.60
C VAL A 494 -8.22 4.06 23.79
N ASN A 495 -8.96 4.38 24.84
CA ASN A 495 -8.44 4.84 26.13
C ASN A 495 -8.50 3.72 27.17
N MET A 496 -7.39 3.50 27.88
CA MET A 496 -7.33 2.53 28.96
C MET A 496 -7.34 3.22 30.33
N LYS A 497 -8.17 2.72 31.25
CA LYS A 497 -8.20 3.14 32.66
C LYS A 497 -7.81 1.99 33.57
N VAL A 498 -7.07 2.29 34.63
CA VAL A 498 -6.68 1.35 35.67
C VAL A 498 -7.31 1.72 37.01
N SER A 499 -7.75 0.69 37.74
CA SER A 499 -8.20 0.76 39.12
C SER A 499 -7.49 -0.32 39.94
N PHE A 500 -7.12 -0.03 41.17
CA PHE A 500 -6.46 -1.00 42.05
C PHE A 500 -6.76 -0.76 43.53
N GLN A 501 -6.76 -1.84 44.30
CA GLN A 501 -7.07 -1.81 45.73
C GLN A 501 -5.80 -1.65 46.55
N ASN A 502 -5.72 -0.59 47.35
CA ASN A 502 -4.67 -0.36 48.35
C ASN A 502 -5.14 -0.86 49.72
N VAL A 503 -4.19 -1.06 50.64
CA VAL A 503 -4.49 -1.48 52.03
C VAL A 503 -5.47 -0.55 52.75
N ASP A 504 -5.51 0.74 52.39
CA ASP A 504 -6.33 1.75 53.07
C ASP A 504 -7.44 2.36 52.19
N GLY A 505 -7.70 1.79 51.00
CA GLY A 505 -8.72 2.32 50.09
C GLY A 505 -8.52 1.94 48.62
N THR A 506 -9.42 2.39 47.75
CA THR A 506 -9.38 2.05 46.31
C THR A 506 -8.95 3.25 45.47
N THR A 507 -8.02 3.05 44.54
CA THR A 507 -7.70 4.00 43.47
C THR A 507 -8.48 3.56 42.23
N SER A 508 -9.28 4.44 41.63
CA SER A 508 -10.17 4.08 40.53
C SER A 508 -10.05 5.02 39.34
N GLY A 509 -10.08 4.45 38.14
CA GLY A 509 -10.31 5.18 36.89
C GLY A 509 -9.14 6.03 36.40
N MET A 510 -7.90 5.70 36.78
CA MET A 510 -6.71 6.44 36.37
C MET A 510 -6.37 6.14 34.91
N SER A 511 -6.14 7.16 34.08
CA SER A 511 -5.73 6.95 32.69
C SER A 511 -4.33 6.32 32.62
N MET A 512 -4.17 5.36 31.71
CA MET A 512 -2.88 4.75 31.39
C MET A 512 -2.26 5.43 30.15
N THR A 513 -0.95 5.25 29.96
CA THR A 513 -0.22 5.73 28.79
C THR A 513 0.03 4.59 27.81
N ALA A 514 -0.34 4.77 26.55
CA ALA A 514 -0.06 3.80 25.49
C ALA A 514 1.45 3.65 25.26
N ALA A 515 1.93 2.41 25.19
CA ALA A 515 3.34 2.06 25.05
C ALA A 515 3.66 1.32 23.73
N GLY A 516 2.73 1.28 22.78
CA GLY A 516 2.89 0.55 21.52
C GLY A 516 2.24 -0.84 21.54
N ASN A 517 1.84 -1.38 20.38
CA ASN A 517 1.39 -2.76 20.19
C ASN A 517 0.32 -3.24 21.21
N GLY A 518 -0.69 -2.42 21.49
CA GLY A 518 -1.77 -2.74 22.45
C GLY A 518 -1.37 -2.67 23.92
N LEU A 519 -0.09 -2.40 24.23
CA LEU A 519 0.40 -2.27 25.59
C LEU A 519 0.11 -0.89 26.18
N TRP A 520 -0.35 -0.88 27.41
CA TRP A 520 -0.64 0.28 28.23
C TRP A 520 0.11 0.20 29.54
N THR A 521 0.69 1.32 29.97
CA THR A 521 1.51 1.40 31.17
C THR A 521 0.98 2.45 32.12
N TYR A 522 1.06 2.15 33.42
CA TYR A 522 0.73 3.07 34.49
C TYR A 522 1.76 2.96 35.60
N THR A 523 2.27 4.11 36.03
CA THR A 523 3.20 4.20 37.15
C THR A 523 2.73 5.29 38.10
N GLN A 524 2.64 4.97 39.38
CA GLN A 524 2.33 5.95 40.43
C GLN A 524 3.28 5.79 41.60
N SER A 525 3.81 6.91 42.09
CA SER A 525 4.60 6.98 43.32
C SER A 525 3.74 7.39 44.51
N LYS A 526 4.24 7.21 45.74
CA LYS A 526 3.52 7.49 46.99
C LYS A 526 2.29 6.60 47.19
N VAL A 527 2.34 5.37 46.67
CA VAL A 527 1.25 4.39 46.74
C VAL A 527 1.48 3.46 47.93
N LYS A 528 0.54 3.47 48.87
CA LYS A 528 0.49 2.49 49.95
C LYS A 528 0.37 1.08 49.37
N ASN A 529 0.91 0.07 50.07
CA ASN A 529 0.98 -1.31 49.57
C ASN A 529 -0.35 -1.75 48.89
N PRO A 530 -0.33 -2.13 47.61
CA PRO A 530 -1.52 -2.61 46.91
C PRO A 530 -1.95 -3.96 47.50
N ALA A 531 -3.18 -4.03 47.99
CA ALA A 531 -3.65 -5.10 48.84
C ALA A 531 -3.99 -6.38 48.07
N THR A 532 -4.65 -6.32 46.91
CA THR A 532 -5.34 -7.53 46.42
C THR A 532 -5.69 -7.58 44.93
N SER A 533 -5.93 -6.47 44.23
CA SER A 533 -6.38 -6.53 42.82
C SER A 533 -6.05 -5.30 41.99
N VAL A 534 -5.92 -5.52 40.68
CA VAL A 534 -5.75 -4.53 39.62
C VAL A 534 -6.76 -4.83 38.53
N THR A 535 -7.48 -3.81 38.06
CA THR A 535 -8.43 -3.91 36.95
C THR A 535 -8.12 -2.86 35.90
N CYS A 536 -7.98 -3.29 34.65
CA CYS A 536 -7.85 -2.44 33.48
C CYS A 536 -9.14 -2.50 32.67
N VAL A 537 -9.62 -1.33 32.23
CA VAL A 537 -10.86 -1.17 31.48
C VAL A 537 -10.57 -0.31 30.26
N SER A 538 -10.89 -0.85 29.09
CA SER A 538 -10.87 -0.16 27.80
C SER A 538 -12.21 0.55 27.57
N ASP A 539 -12.20 1.70 26.90
CA ASP A 539 -13.42 2.37 26.45
C ASP A 539 -14.18 1.62 25.34
N LEU A 540 -13.56 0.61 24.72
CA LEU A 540 -14.23 -0.39 23.89
C LEU A 540 -14.93 -1.50 24.69
N GLY A 541 -14.87 -1.43 26.03
CA GLY A 541 -15.62 -2.30 26.94
C GLY A 541 -14.87 -3.57 27.39
N GLY A 542 -13.63 -3.79 26.93
CA GLY A 542 -12.76 -4.85 27.44
C GLY A 542 -12.36 -4.62 28.89
N ILE A 543 -12.34 -5.69 29.68
CA ILE A 543 -11.99 -5.65 31.12
C ILE A 543 -11.01 -6.79 31.42
N GLY A 544 -9.86 -6.43 31.98
CA GLY A 544 -8.86 -7.38 32.47
C GLY A 544 -8.62 -7.18 33.96
N THR A 545 -8.69 -8.25 34.75
CA THR A 545 -8.45 -8.18 36.19
C THR A 545 -7.33 -9.13 36.58
N TRP A 546 -6.36 -8.60 37.31
CA TRP A 546 -5.38 -9.39 38.07
C TRP A 546 -5.75 -9.36 39.54
N LYS A 547 -5.70 -10.53 40.18
CA LYS A 547 -5.80 -10.66 41.63
C LYS A 547 -4.50 -11.24 42.14
N LYS A 548 -4.03 -10.69 43.26
CA LYS A 548 -2.89 -11.27 43.98
C LYS A 548 -3.29 -12.70 44.39
N PRO A 549 -2.51 -13.72 44.02
CA PRO A 549 -2.81 -15.11 44.37
C PRO A 549 -2.81 -15.36 45.87
#